data_AF-A0A534UHC8-F1
#
_entry.id   AF-A0A534UHC8-F1
#
_cell.length_a   1.000
_cell.length_b   1.000
_cell.length_c   1.000
_cell.angle_alpha   90.00
_cell.angle_beta   90.00
_cell.angle_gamma   90.00
#
_symmetry.space_group_name_H-M   'P 1'
#
loop_
_entity.id
_entity.type
_entity.pdbx_description
1 polymer ?
#
loop_
_entity_poly.entity_id
_entity_poly.type
_entity_poly.pdbx_seq_one_letter_code
_entity_poly.pdbx_strand_id
1 'polypeptide(L)' 'MKEECVWQHIFPSFVEARRAVRRWIGWYNERRPHQALGYLSPRQYRALQVRRVA' A
#
# COMPACT_ATOMS: atom_id res chain seq x y z
N MET A 1 -4.72 4.83 5.00
CA MET A 1 -5.24 5.31 3.68
C MET A 1 -6.07 6.58 3.78
N LYS A 2 -7.24 6.60 4.45
CA LYS A 2 -8.07 7.82 4.52
C LYS A 2 -7.29 8.98 5.14
N GLU A 3 -6.79 8.77 6.36
CA GLU A 3 -5.98 9.77 7.08
C GLU A 3 -4.63 10.05 6.41
N GLU A 4 -3.92 9.02 5.96
CA GLU A 4 -2.53 9.15 5.48
C GLU A 4 -2.40 9.56 3.99
N CYS A 5 -3.47 9.48 3.22
CA CYS A 5 -3.43 9.78 1.78
C CYS A 5 -4.60 10.66 1.34
N VAL A 6 -5.85 10.24 1.58
CA VAL A 6 -7.00 10.96 1.02
C VAL A 6 -7.21 12.31 1.70
N TRP A 7 -7.11 12.38 3.03
CA TRP A 7 -7.34 13.60 3.80
C TRP A 7 -6.15 14.57 3.80
N GLN A 8 -4.97 14.11 3.40
CA GLN A 8 -3.77 14.95 3.29
C GLN A 8 -3.74 15.80 2.00
N HIS A 9 -4.70 15.60 1.08
CA HIS A 9 -4.69 16.24 -0.22
C HIS A 9 -6.07 16.79 -0.58
N ILE A 10 -6.08 17.99 -1.14
CA ILE A 10 -7.22 18.50 -1.90
C ILE A 10 -6.97 18.14 -3.36
N PHE A 11 -7.88 17.36 -3.95
CA PHE A 11 -7.73 16.94 -5.34
C PHE A 11 -8.48 17.91 -6.27
N PRO A 12 -7.81 18.47 -7.29
CA PRO A 12 -8.45 19.38 -8.23
C PRO A 12 -9.40 18.64 -9.20
N SER A 13 -9.29 17.32 -9.31
CA SER A 13 -10.19 16.48 -10.10
C SER A 13 -10.21 15.04 -9.61
N PHE A 14 -11.24 14.29 -10.02
CA PHE A 14 -11.30 12.84 -9.79
C PHE A 14 -10.16 12.07 -10.46
N VAL A 15 -9.63 12.56 -11.58
CA VAL A 15 -8.49 11.93 -12.26
C VAL A 15 -7.26 11.98 -11.37
N GLU A 16 -6.97 13.15 -10.78
CA GLU A 16 -5.84 13.31 -9.87
C GLU A 16 -6.03 12.53 -8.57
N ALA A 17 -7.25 12.53 -8.00
CA ALA A 17 -7.59 11.70 -6.85
C ALA A 17 -7.31 10.21 -7.12
N ARG A 18 -7.75 9.71 -8.28
CA ARG A 18 -7.54 8.31 -8.68
C ARG A 18 -6.07 7.98 -8.85
N ARG A 19 -5.27 8.88 -9.43
CA ARG A 19 -3.82 8.70 -9.58
C ARG A 19 -3.13 8.65 -8.22
N ALA A 20 -3.47 9.56 -7.31
CA ALA A 20 -2.90 9.57 -5.95
C ALA A 20 -3.23 8.29 -5.17
N VAL A 21 -4.50 7.86 -5.20
CA VAL A 21 -4.93 6.61 -4.53
C VAL A 21 -4.22 5.40 -5.12
N ARG A 22 -4.08 5.30 -6.44
CA ARG A 22 -3.34 4.18 -7.07
C ARG A 22 -1.88 4.14 -6.65
N ARG A 23 -1.20 5.29 -6.62
CA ARG A 23 0.19 5.39 -6.13
C ARG A 23 0.29 4.95 -4.67
N TRP A 24 -0.63 5.39 -3.83
CA TRP A 24 -0.68 5.00 -2.42
C TRP A 24 -0.85 3.49 -2.24
N ILE A 25 -1.79 2.88 -2.97
CA ILE A 25 -2.01 1.42 -2.93
C ILE A 25 -0.76 0.65 -3.39
N GLY A 26 -0.10 1.11 -4.45
CA GLY A 26 1.15 0.52 -4.92
C GLY A 26 2.22 0.55 -3.83
N TRP A 27 2.49 1.72 -3.26
CA TRP A 27 3.43 1.87 -2.15
C TRP A 27 3.06 1.01 -0.93
N TYR A 28 1.79 1.03 -0.53
CA TYR A 28 1.28 0.25 0.61
C TYR A 28 1.56 -1.24 0.42
N ASN A 29 1.25 -1.79 -0.77
CA ASN A 29 1.41 -3.22 -1.03
C ASN A 29 2.87 -3.63 -1.24
N GLU A 30 3.69 -2.76 -1.81
CA GLU A 30 5.04 -3.13 -2.21
C GLU A 30 6.09 -2.84 -1.15
N ARG A 31 5.90 -1.77 -0.36
CA ARG A 31 6.97 -1.16 0.45
C ARG A 31 6.60 -0.87 1.90
N ARG A 32 5.32 -0.61 2.22
CA ARG A 32 4.95 -0.23 3.59
C ARG A 32 5.21 -1.39 4.55
N PRO A 33 6.00 -1.20 5.63
CA PRO A 33 6.17 -2.22 6.65
C PRO A 33 4.92 -2.35 7.52
N HIS A 34 4.56 -3.58 7.88
CA HIS A 34 3.43 -3.87 8.76
C HIS A 34 3.89 -4.67 9.97
N GLN A 35 3.68 -4.13 11.18
CA GLN A 35 4.02 -4.83 12.42
C GLN A 35 3.38 -6.22 12.52
N ALA A 36 2.11 -6.35 12.11
CA ALA A 36 1.40 -7.64 12.08
C ALA A 36 2.02 -8.67 11.11
N LEU A 37 2.82 -8.21 10.14
CA LEU A 37 3.55 -9.05 9.19
C LEU A 37 5.04 -9.17 9.56
N GLY A 38 5.43 -8.84 10.80
CA GLY A 38 6.83 -8.84 11.22
C GLY A 38 7.65 -7.75 10.53
N TYR A 39 7.05 -6.57 10.33
CA TYR A 39 7.63 -5.42 9.61
C TYR A 39 7.92 -5.66 8.12
N LEU A 40 7.36 -6.71 7.53
CA LEU A 40 7.39 -6.94 6.09
C LEU A 40 6.30 -6.14 5.37
N SER A 41 6.55 -5.84 4.10
CA SER A 41 5.49 -5.40 3.20
C SER A 41 4.56 -6.54 2.79
N PRO A 42 3.32 -6.27 2.35
CA PRO A 42 2.41 -7.31 1.91
C PRO A 42 3.00 -8.17 0.78
N ARG A 43 3.75 -7.56 -0.16
CA ARG A 43 4.47 -8.28 -1.22
C ARG A 43 5.53 -9.22 -0.66
N GLN A 44 6.36 -8.74 0.27
CA GLN A 44 7.40 -9.56 0.90
C GLN A 44 6.80 -10.73 1.69
N TYR A 45 5.76 -10.46 2.48
CA TYR A 45 5.06 -11.49 3.24
C TYR A 45 4.48 -12.57 2.33
N ARG A 46 3.77 -12.21 1.25
CA ARG A 46 3.26 -13.19 0.27
C ARG A 46 4.37 -14.03 -0.36
N ALA A 47 5.49 -13.41 -0.72
CA ALA A 47 6.63 -14.14 -1.27
C ALA A 47 7.20 -15.19 -0.30
N LEU A 48 7.23 -14.89 1.01
CA LEU A 48 7.61 -15.86 2.03
C LEU A 48 6.57 -16.97 2.22
N GLN A 49 5.28 -16.65 2.18
CA GLN A 49 4.21 -17.66 2.29
C GLN A 49 4.24 -18.65 1.12
N VAL A 50 4.42 -18.16 -0.12
CA VAL A 50 4.54 -19.03 -1.31
C VAL A 50 5.68 -20.03 -1.15
N ARG A 51 6.84 -19.60 -0.62
CA ARG A 51 7.99 -20.48 -0.36
C ARG A 51 7.77 -21.53 0.72
N ARG A 52 6.77 -21.36 1.60
CA ARG A 52 6.45 -22.32 2.67
C ARG A 52 5.47 -23.40 2.24
N VAL A 53 4.71 -23.13 1.18
CA VAL A 53 3.68 -24.03 0.66
C VAL A 53 4.19 -24.85 -0.54
N ALA A 54 5.30 -24.44 -1.15
CA ALA A 54 6.06 -25.20 -2.13
C ALA A 54 7.04 -26.16 -1.44
#